data_AF-A0A3A8JDB4-F1
#
_entry.id   AF-A0A3A8JDB4-F1
#
_cell.length_a   1.000
_cell.length_b   1.000
_cell.length_c   1.000
_cell.angle_alpha   90.00
_cell.angle_beta   90.00
_cell.angle_gamma   90.00
#
_symmetry.space_group_name_H-M   'P 1'
#
loop_
_entity.id
_entity.type
_entity.pdbx_description
1 polymer ?
#
loop_
_entity_poly.entity_id
_entity_poly.type
_entity_poly.pdbx_seq_one_letter_code
_entity_poly.pdbx_strand_id
1 'polypeptide(L)'
;MGTFVAARHRQEAMGMQGPGARREAARITGPWRWIDALAFQGYAWFLILVGGVLGLLVPRWGPLAFEVYARGVFDAGMPDQTLASALNQYRYMKSMEFGFGVFCVCFRDLIYTDRRFNRFYLGILFLGTAERALSVLLDGMPRPFYVAAIFIELSVGLIVFISTRRTLRAGLPPVG
;
A
#
# COMPACT_ATOMS: atom_id res chain seq x y z
N MET A 1 -29.18 17.53 36.12
CA MET A 1 -28.03 16.60 36.07
C MET A 1 -27.72 16.05 34.66
N GLY A 2 -28.31 16.59 33.57
CA GLY A 2 -28.07 16.12 32.19
C GLY A 2 -27.19 17.03 31.32
N THR A 3 -26.89 18.25 31.77
CA THR A 3 -26.10 19.24 31.00
C THR A 3 -24.58 19.04 31.09
N PHE A 4 -24.10 18.42 32.17
CA PHE A 4 -22.66 18.18 32.38
C PHE A 4 -22.10 17.01 31.55
N VAL A 5 -22.91 15.98 31.27
CA VAL A 5 -22.48 14.81 30.46
C VAL A 5 -22.35 15.20 28.98
N ALA A 6 -23.26 16.04 28.47
CA ALA A 6 -23.18 16.54 27.10
C ALA A 6 -21.97 17.45 26.86
N ALA A 7 -21.57 18.25 27.86
CA ALA A 7 -20.38 19.10 27.77
C ALA A 7 -19.08 18.28 27.74
N ARG A 8 -19.01 17.19 28.53
CA ARG A 8 -17.85 16.29 28.58
C ARG A 8 -17.63 15.53 27.28
N HIS A 9 -18.69 14.99 26.66
CA HIS A 9 -18.56 14.33 25.35
C HIS A 9 -18.23 15.31 24.21
N ARG A 10 -18.66 16.58 24.29
CA ARG A 10 -18.22 17.62 23.35
C ARG A 10 -16.74 17.96 23.50
N GLN A 11 -16.23 17.99 24.73
CA GLN A 11 -14.80 18.22 24.99
C GLN A 11 -13.93 17.03 24.58
N GLU A 12 -14.41 15.79 24.74
CA GLU A 12 -13.71 14.59 24.26
C GLU A 12 -13.72 14.48 22.73
N ALA A 13 -14.81 14.87 22.06
CA ALA A 13 -14.89 14.94 20.60
C ALA A 13 -14.01 16.07 20.03
N MET A 14 -13.88 17.20 20.73
CA MET A 14 -12.93 18.27 20.37
C MET A 14 -11.48 17.92 20.73
N GLY A 15 -11.25 17.08 21.74
CA GLY A 15 -9.92 16.58 22.13
C GLY A 15 -9.33 15.56 21.14
N MET A 16 -10.17 14.89 20.33
CA MET A 16 -9.73 14.07 19.20
C MET A 16 -9.40 14.88 17.94
N GLN A 17 -9.82 16.15 17.88
CA GLN A 17 -9.27 17.12 16.93
C GLN A 17 -8.05 17.76 17.58
N GLY A 18 -6.96 17.00 17.64
CA GLY A 18 -5.71 17.46 18.24
C GLY A 18 -5.34 18.86 17.74
N PRO A 19 -4.76 19.73 18.61
CA PRO A 19 -4.29 21.07 18.26
C PRO A 19 -3.03 20.98 17.39
N GLY A 20 -3.19 20.38 16.22
CA GLY A 20 -2.29 20.42 15.09
C GLY A 20 -3.15 20.91 13.96
N ALA A 21 -3.33 22.24 13.91
CA ALA A 21 -3.72 22.93 12.70
C ALA A 21 -3.13 22.19 11.50
N ARG A 22 -3.92 21.99 10.44
CA ARG A 22 -3.44 21.62 9.10
C ARG A 22 -2.37 22.64 8.71
N ARG A 23 -1.15 22.48 9.24
CA ARG A 23 0.04 23.14 8.76
C ARG A 23 0.09 22.66 7.34
N GLU A 24 -0.06 23.60 6.44
CA GLU A 24 0.01 23.37 5.02
C GLU A 24 1.38 22.75 4.77
N ALA A 25 1.42 21.42 4.84
CA ALA A 25 2.60 20.61 4.67
C ALA A 25 3.20 21.09 3.36
N ALA A 26 4.48 21.50 3.40
CA ALA A 26 5.18 22.07 2.26
C ALA A 26 4.85 21.24 1.02
N ARG A 27 3.93 21.75 0.20
CA ARG A 27 3.42 20.98 -0.93
C ARG A 27 4.56 20.88 -1.90
N ILE A 28 4.83 19.66 -2.35
CA ILE A 28 5.74 19.44 -3.46
C ILE A 28 5.21 20.26 -4.64
N THR A 29 6.00 21.23 -5.10
CA THR A 29 5.68 22.07 -6.25
C THR A 29 6.39 21.56 -7.50
N GLY A 30 5.85 21.88 -8.67
CA GLY A 30 6.44 21.53 -9.97
C GLY A 30 6.17 20.08 -10.44
N PRO A 31 6.96 19.58 -11.41
CA PRO A 31 6.72 18.30 -12.07
C PRO A 31 6.85 17.10 -11.13
N TRP A 32 7.66 17.22 -10.07
CA TRP A 32 7.84 16.17 -9.06
C TRP A 32 6.52 15.78 -8.37
N ARG A 33 5.59 16.74 -8.20
CA ARG A 33 4.27 16.48 -7.63
C ARG A 33 3.48 15.46 -8.44
N TRP A 34 3.57 15.55 -9.77
CA TRP A 34 2.86 14.65 -10.67
C TRP A 34 3.49 13.27 -10.70
N ILE A 35 4.82 13.19 -10.65
CA ILE A 35 5.55 11.91 -10.56
C ILE A 35 5.16 11.18 -9.28
N ASP A 36 5.21 11.87 -8.14
CA ASP A 36 4.84 11.33 -6.84
C ASP A 36 3.36 10.91 -6.79
N ALA A 37 2.45 11.77 -7.28
CA ALA A 37 1.03 11.45 -7.34
C ALA A 37 0.74 10.25 -8.25
N LEU A 38 1.40 10.16 -9.42
CA LEU A 38 1.23 9.04 -10.34
C LEU A 38 1.78 7.75 -9.74
N ALA A 39 2.97 7.80 -9.13
CA ALA A 39 3.59 6.64 -8.48
C ALA A 39 2.69 6.13 -7.35
N PHE A 40 2.27 7.01 -6.44
CA PHE A 40 1.45 6.63 -5.29
C PHE A 40 0.04 6.18 -5.71
N GLN A 41 -0.67 7.02 -6.48
CA GLN A 41 -2.07 6.76 -6.82
C GLN A 41 -2.19 5.64 -7.85
N GLY A 42 -1.27 5.57 -8.81
CA GLY A 42 -1.20 4.48 -9.78
C GLY A 42 -0.94 3.16 -9.08
N TYR A 43 -0.01 3.11 -8.13
CA TYR A 43 0.24 1.91 -7.32
C TYR A 43 -0.95 1.53 -6.44
N ALA A 44 -1.56 2.49 -5.74
CA ALA A 44 -2.73 2.23 -4.90
C ALA A 44 -3.92 1.68 -5.71
N TRP A 45 -4.23 2.28 -6.87
CA TRP A 45 -5.29 1.77 -7.74
C TRP A 45 -4.95 0.43 -8.39
N PHE A 46 -3.67 0.22 -8.73
CA PHE A 46 -3.21 -1.09 -9.20
C PHE A 46 -3.48 -2.18 -8.15
N LEU A 47 -3.14 -1.94 -6.89
CA LEU A 47 -3.42 -2.88 -5.81
C LEU A 47 -4.93 -3.13 -5.62
N ILE A 48 -5.76 -2.09 -5.70
CA ILE A 48 -7.21 -2.22 -5.56
C ILE A 48 -7.81 -3.00 -6.73
N LEU A 49 -7.52 -2.58 -7.96
CA LEU A 49 -8.20 -3.08 -9.15
C LEU A 49 -7.63 -4.42 -9.61
N VAL A 50 -6.30 -4.47 -9.76
CA VAL A 50 -5.59 -5.65 -10.26
C VAL A 50 -5.38 -6.66 -9.14
N GLY A 51 -4.72 -6.24 -8.07
CA GLY A 51 -4.43 -7.11 -6.92
C GLY A 51 -5.69 -7.56 -6.19
N GLY A 52 -6.65 -6.66 -6.01
CA GLY A 52 -7.88 -6.94 -5.29
C GLY A 52 -9.00 -7.47 -6.15
N VAL A 53 -9.69 -6.58 -6.87
CA VAL A 53 -10.95 -6.90 -7.56
C VAL A 53 -10.75 -8.02 -8.58
N LEU A 54 -9.76 -7.89 -9.46
CA LEU A 54 -9.48 -8.91 -10.47
C LEU A 54 -8.89 -10.18 -9.88
N GLY A 55 -7.94 -10.07 -8.95
CA GLY A 55 -7.37 -11.23 -8.25
C GLY A 55 -8.38 -12.05 -7.45
N LEU A 56 -9.32 -11.40 -6.77
CA LEU A 56 -10.33 -12.08 -5.95
C LEU A 56 -11.42 -12.73 -6.80
N LEU A 57 -11.97 -11.97 -7.76
CA LEU A 57 -13.16 -12.37 -8.52
C LEU A 57 -12.84 -13.24 -9.71
N VAL A 58 -11.67 -13.03 -10.34
CA VAL A 58 -11.32 -13.70 -11.58
C VAL A 58 -9.91 -14.31 -11.52
N PRO A 59 -9.62 -15.24 -10.57
CA PRO A 59 -8.31 -15.86 -10.45
C PRO A 59 -7.86 -16.49 -11.77
N ARG A 60 -8.76 -17.14 -12.50
CA ARG A 60 -8.44 -17.82 -13.77
C ARG A 60 -8.03 -16.87 -14.91
N TRP A 61 -8.49 -15.63 -14.85
CA TRP A 61 -8.22 -14.60 -15.85
C TRP A 61 -7.41 -13.45 -15.27
N GLY A 62 -6.64 -13.71 -14.20
CA GLY A 62 -5.73 -12.75 -13.62
C GLY A 62 -5.04 -11.97 -14.74
N PRO A 63 -5.21 -10.64 -14.80
CA PRO A 63 -5.06 -9.85 -16.03
C PRO A 63 -3.62 -9.78 -16.53
N LEU A 64 -2.67 -10.29 -15.74
CA LEU A 64 -1.25 -10.12 -16.00
C LEU A 64 -0.57 -11.48 -15.88
N ALA A 65 0.16 -11.85 -16.93
CA ALA A 65 0.83 -13.14 -17.11
C ALA A 65 1.90 -13.47 -16.04
N PHE A 66 2.11 -12.61 -15.04
CA PHE A 66 3.02 -12.83 -13.92
C PHE A 66 2.35 -13.42 -12.69
N GLU A 67 1.02 -13.39 -12.57
CA GLU A 67 0.32 -14.07 -11.48
C GLU A 67 0.27 -15.56 -11.81
N VAL A 68 1.38 -16.26 -11.58
CA VAL A 68 1.58 -17.69 -11.90
C VAL A 68 0.49 -18.57 -11.27
N TYR A 69 -0.10 -18.14 -10.15
CA TYR A 69 -1.19 -18.85 -9.47
C TYR A 69 -2.51 -18.88 -10.26
N ALA A 70 -2.70 -18.00 -11.25
CA ALA A 70 -3.96 -17.86 -11.97
C ALA A 70 -4.17 -18.85 -13.12
N ARG A 71 -3.10 -19.22 -13.83
CA ARG A 71 -3.18 -20.14 -14.98
C ARG A 71 -2.40 -21.41 -14.74
N GLY A 72 -1.16 -21.31 -14.26
CA GLY A 72 -0.30 -22.47 -14.03
C GLY A 72 -0.90 -23.48 -13.06
N VAL A 73 -1.61 -22.99 -12.03
CA VAL A 73 -2.31 -23.84 -11.05
C VAL A 73 -3.52 -24.57 -11.66
N PHE A 74 -4.26 -23.92 -12.57
CA PHE A 74 -5.37 -24.58 -13.27
C PHE A 74 -4.87 -25.56 -14.34
N ASP A 75 -3.73 -25.26 -14.97
CA ASP A 75 -3.14 -26.07 -16.03
C ASP A 75 -2.33 -27.27 -15.47
N ALA A 76 -1.98 -27.25 -14.18
CA ALA A 76 -1.20 -28.30 -13.52
C ALA A 76 -1.98 -29.61 -13.25
N GLY A 77 -3.29 -29.65 -13.53
CA GLY A 77 -4.10 -30.87 -13.36
C GLY A 77 -4.17 -31.36 -11.90
N MET A 78 -4.09 -30.44 -10.94
CA MET A 78 -4.13 -30.78 -9.51
C MET A 78 -5.49 -31.38 -9.10
N PRO A 79 -5.52 -32.26 -8.07
CA PRO A 79 -6.78 -32.71 -7.47
C PRO A 79 -7.62 -31.53 -6.96
N ASP A 80 -8.94 -31.64 -7.06
CA ASP A 80 -9.88 -30.54 -6.76
C ASP A 80 -9.69 -29.93 -5.36
N GLN A 81 -9.40 -30.75 -4.35
CA GLN A 81 -9.18 -30.27 -2.98
C GLN A 81 -7.89 -29.44 -2.85
N THR A 82 -6.82 -29.86 -3.53
CA THR A 82 -5.54 -29.13 -3.57
C THR A 82 -5.71 -27.82 -4.32
N LEU A 83 -6.40 -27.84 -5.46
CA LEU A 83 -6.74 -26.65 -6.23
C LEU A 83 -7.55 -25.65 -5.39
N ALA A 84 -8.60 -26.11 -4.71
CA ALA A 84 -9.41 -25.26 -3.85
C ALA A 84 -8.59 -24.62 -2.72
N SER A 85 -7.68 -25.37 -2.11
CA SER A 85 -6.78 -24.87 -1.06
C SER A 85 -5.82 -23.81 -1.60
N ALA A 86 -5.20 -24.06 -2.76
CA ALA A 86 -4.31 -23.10 -3.41
C ALA A 86 -5.05 -21.80 -3.79
N LEU A 87 -6.28 -21.91 -4.32
CA LEU A 87 -7.09 -20.75 -4.67
C LEU A 87 -7.52 -19.93 -3.45
N ASN A 88 -7.80 -20.58 -2.32
CA ASN A 88 -8.10 -19.87 -1.07
C ASN A 88 -6.89 -19.11 -0.54
N GLN A 89 -5.70 -19.71 -0.56
CA GLN A 89 -4.46 -19.02 -0.17
C GLN A 89 -4.15 -17.83 -1.10
N TYR A 90 -4.31 -18.02 -2.40
CA TYR A 90 -4.15 -16.95 -3.38
C TYR A 90 -5.15 -15.81 -3.15
N ARG A 91 -6.44 -16.10 -2.94
CA ARG A 91 -7.45 -15.07 -2.63
C ARG A 91 -7.17 -14.35 -1.31
N TYR A 92 -6.69 -15.08 -0.29
CA TYR A 92 -6.27 -14.47 0.96
C TYR A 92 -5.14 -13.46 0.74
N MET A 93 -4.10 -13.83 0.00
CA MET A 93 -3.02 -12.92 -0.38
C MET A 93 -3.53 -11.69 -1.15
N LYS A 94 -4.42 -11.89 -2.13
CA LYS A 94 -5.05 -10.81 -2.91
C LYS A 94 -5.94 -9.88 -2.06
N SER A 95 -6.60 -10.41 -1.03
CA SER A 95 -7.36 -9.60 -0.09
C SER A 95 -6.46 -8.67 0.75
N MET A 96 -5.23 -9.10 1.06
CA MET A 96 -4.25 -8.25 1.74
C MET A 96 -3.76 -7.13 0.81
N GLU A 97 -3.50 -7.42 -0.47
CA GLU A 97 -3.17 -6.39 -1.47
C GLU A 97 -4.30 -5.37 -1.62
N PHE A 98 -5.56 -5.84 -1.72
CA PHE A 98 -6.73 -4.97 -1.75
C PHE A 98 -6.82 -4.07 -0.51
N GLY A 99 -6.72 -4.67 0.68
CA GLY A 99 -6.77 -3.95 1.94
C GLY A 99 -5.66 -2.90 2.06
N PHE A 100 -4.45 -3.23 1.61
CA PHE A 100 -3.35 -2.28 1.57
C PHE A 100 -3.58 -1.16 0.55
N GLY A 101 -4.12 -1.46 -0.64
CA GLY A 101 -4.51 -0.46 -1.62
C GLY A 101 -5.57 0.52 -1.08
N VAL A 102 -6.61 0.00 -0.41
CA VAL A 102 -7.63 0.83 0.26
C VAL A 102 -7.00 1.68 1.37
N PHE A 103 -6.11 1.11 2.18
CA PHE A 103 -5.35 1.85 3.18
C PHE A 103 -4.58 3.02 2.55
N CYS A 104 -3.90 2.80 1.42
CA CYS A 104 -3.16 3.85 0.73
C CYS A 104 -4.07 5.02 0.31
N VAL A 105 -5.26 4.71 -0.23
CA VAL A 105 -6.21 5.74 -0.65
C VAL A 105 -6.81 6.49 0.54
N CYS A 106 -7.29 5.77 1.57
CA CYS A 106 -7.95 6.37 2.72
C CYS A 106 -7.01 7.19 3.62
N PHE A 107 -5.76 6.74 3.77
CA PHE A 107 -4.78 7.37 4.67
C PHE A 107 -3.69 8.13 3.94
N ARG A 108 -3.90 8.46 2.65
CA ARG A 108 -2.94 9.22 1.83
C ARG A 108 -2.40 10.44 2.56
N ASP A 109 -3.27 11.30 3.09
CA ASP A 109 -2.83 12.53 3.75
C ASP A 109 -1.92 12.22 4.94
N LEU A 110 -2.31 11.24 5.79
CA LEU A 110 -1.50 10.82 6.93
C LEU A 110 -0.17 10.18 6.52
N ILE A 111 -0.12 9.42 5.43
CA ILE A 111 1.12 8.83 4.91
C ILE A 111 2.13 9.91 4.53
N TYR A 112 1.67 11.09 4.09
CA TYR A 112 2.54 12.21 3.74
C TYR A 112 2.82 13.18 4.89
N THR A 113 1.96 13.24 5.91
CA THR A 113 2.10 14.21 7.02
C THR A 113 2.56 13.62 8.34
N ASP A 114 2.27 12.34 8.63
CA ASP A 114 2.61 11.66 9.88
C ASP A 114 3.72 10.62 9.68
N ARG A 115 4.76 10.69 10.52
CA ARG A 115 5.92 9.79 10.45
C ARG A 115 5.57 8.32 10.70
N ARG A 116 4.58 8.03 11.53
CA ARG A 116 4.17 6.67 11.87
C ARG A 116 3.51 6.01 10.66
N PHE A 117 2.55 6.69 10.04
CA PHE A 117 1.90 6.22 8.81
C PHE A 117 2.88 6.12 7.65
N ASN A 118 3.78 7.10 7.51
CA ASN A 118 4.82 7.07 6.48
C ASN A 118 5.76 5.86 6.62
N ARG A 119 6.28 5.61 7.84
CA ARG A 119 7.15 4.47 8.11
C ARG A 119 6.44 3.14 7.92
N PHE A 120 5.16 3.06 8.29
CA PHE A 120 4.36 1.86 8.09
C PHE A 120 4.18 1.56 6.60
N TYR A 121 3.75 2.55 5.81
CA TYR A 121 3.60 2.43 4.36
C TYR A 121 4.92 2.03 3.67
N LEU A 122 6.01 2.77 3.94
CA LEU A 122 7.32 2.48 3.35
C LEU A 122 7.89 1.15 3.85
N GLY A 123 7.64 0.79 5.10
CA GLY A 123 8.03 -0.48 5.67
C GLY A 123 7.41 -1.65 4.92
N ILE A 124 6.10 -1.61 4.66
CA ILE A 124 5.41 -2.64 3.87
C ILE A 124 5.97 -2.73 2.45
N LEU A 125 6.17 -1.58 1.78
CA LEU A 125 6.72 -1.54 0.42
C LEU A 125 8.12 -2.14 0.32
N PHE A 126 9.02 -1.74 1.21
CA PHE A 126 10.40 -2.24 1.19
C PHE A 126 10.50 -3.68 1.66
N LEU A 127 9.69 -4.10 2.64
CA LEU A 127 9.62 -5.51 3.05
C LEU A 127 9.07 -6.38 1.92
N GLY A 128 8.02 -5.94 1.21
CA GLY A 128 7.50 -6.64 0.04
C GLY A 128 8.54 -6.74 -1.08
N THR A 129 9.25 -5.65 -1.37
CA THR A 129 10.34 -5.65 -2.36
C THR A 129 11.45 -6.63 -1.96
N ALA A 130 11.84 -6.64 -0.68
CA ALA A 130 12.88 -7.52 -0.15
C ALA A 130 12.45 -8.98 -0.16
N GLU A 131 11.20 -9.27 0.20
CA GLU A 131 10.62 -10.61 0.13
C GLU A 131 10.67 -11.15 -1.30
N ARG A 132 10.24 -10.36 -2.29
CA ARG A 132 10.31 -10.79 -3.69
C ARG A 132 11.74 -11.00 -4.18
N ALA A 133 12.67 -10.14 -3.79
CA ALA A 133 14.08 -10.31 -4.12
C ALA A 133 14.65 -11.60 -3.49
N LEU A 134 14.24 -11.92 -2.26
CA LEU A 134 14.58 -13.15 -1.58
C LEU A 134 13.97 -14.37 -2.30
N SER A 135 12.72 -14.32 -2.75
CA SER A 135 12.11 -15.39 -3.55
C SER A 135 12.89 -15.65 -4.84
N VAL A 136 13.36 -14.62 -5.54
CA VAL A 136 14.21 -14.79 -6.73
C VAL A 136 15.51 -15.53 -6.39
N LEU A 137 16.09 -15.22 -5.22
CA LEU A 137 17.33 -15.85 -4.76
C LEU A 137 17.12 -17.32 -4.36
N LEU A 138 16.01 -17.64 -3.69
CA LEU A 138 15.74 -18.97 -3.13
C LEU A 138 15.05 -19.91 -4.12
N ASP A 139 14.05 -19.41 -4.87
CA ASP A 139 13.17 -20.21 -5.73
C ASP A 139 13.58 -20.15 -7.21
N GLY A 140 14.59 -19.34 -7.55
CA GLY A 140 15.11 -19.17 -8.90
C GLY A 140 14.42 -18.05 -9.70
N MET A 141 14.83 -17.90 -10.96
CA MET A 141 14.43 -16.75 -11.79
C MET A 141 12.96 -16.87 -12.26
N PRO A 142 12.06 -15.99 -11.81
CA PRO A 142 10.67 -16.00 -12.23
C PRO A 142 10.51 -15.34 -13.60
N ARG A 143 9.27 -15.25 -14.09
CA ARG A 143 8.96 -14.56 -15.35
C ARG A 143 9.45 -13.10 -15.31
N PRO A 144 9.94 -12.52 -16.43
CA PRO A 144 10.56 -11.18 -16.45
C PRO A 144 9.72 -10.06 -15.81
N PHE A 145 8.40 -10.16 -15.90
CA PHE A 145 7.51 -9.15 -15.32
C PHE A 145 7.49 -9.18 -13.79
N TYR A 146 7.68 -10.33 -13.14
CA TYR A 146 7.84 -10.41 -11.69
C TYR A 146 9.07 -9.61 -11.24
N VAL A 147 10.16 -9.74 -11.99
CA VAL A 147 11.38 -8.97 -11.76
C VAL A 147 11.14 -7.48 -11.98
N ALA A 148 10.37 -7.10 -13.01
CA ALA A 148 9.96 -5.71 -13.22
C ALA A 148 9.13 -5.17 -12.03
N ALA A 149 8.27 -5.98 -11.41
CA ALA A 149 7.49 -5.58 -10.24
C ALA A 149 8.36 -5.21 -9.04
N ILE A 150 9.50 -5.90 -8.83
CA ILE A 150 10.49 -5.53 -7.80
C ILE A 150 11.00 -4.11 -8.05
N PHE A 151 11.38 -3.79 -9.29
CA PHE A 151 11.87 -2.45 -9.63
C PHE A 151 10.78 -1.38 -9.54
N ILE A 152 9.53 -1.71 -9.89
CA ILE A 152 8.39 -0.79 -9.77
C ILE A 152 8.13 -0.46 -8.31
N GLU A 153 8.02 -1.46 -7.43
CA GLU A 153 7.80 -1.24 -5.99
C GLU A 153 8.95 -0.48 -5.34
N LEU A 154 10.19 -0.85 -5.67
CA LEU A 154 11.36 -0.12 -5.20
C LEU A 154 11.30 1.35 -5.65
N SER A 155 10.96 1.60 -6.91
CA SER A 155 10.86 2.96 -7.45
C SER A 155 9.75 3.75 -6.77
N VAL A 156 8.57 3.17 -6.56
CA VAL A 156 7.45 3.81 -5.83
C VAL A 156 7.89 4.13 -4.40
N GLY A 157 8.49 3.18 -3.69
CA GLY A 157 8.99 3.36 -2.33
C GLY A 157 10.04 4.48 -2.24
N LEU A 158 10.98 4.52 -3.18
CA LEU A 158 12.02 5.57 -3.23
C LEU A 158 11.44 6.94 -3.57
N ILE A 159 10.53 7.04 -4.54
CA ILE A 159 9.86 8.30 -4.89
C ILE A 159 9.13 8.86 -3.67
N VAL A 160 8.30 8.04 -3.02
CA VAL A 160 7.56 8.48 -1.82
C VAL A 160 8.51 8.81 -0.68
N PHE A 161 9.57 8.03 -0.44
CA PHE A 161 10.56 8.33 0.59
C PHE A 161 11.25 9.68 0.38
N ILE A 162 11.65 9.99 -0.86
CA ILE A 162 12.28 11.27 -1.21
C ILE A 162 11.28 12.42 -1.03
N SER A 163 10.05 12.23 -1.50
CA SER A 163 8.94 13.18 -1.37
C SER A 163 8.64 13.50 0.09
N THR A 164 8.48 12.48 0.94
CA THR A 164 8.05 12.65 2.33
C THR A 164 9.18 13.08 3.25
N ARG A 165 10.46 12.80 2.91
CA ARG A 165 11.61 13.34 3.67
C ARG A 165 11.58 14.86 3.75
N ARG A 166 11.15 15.54 2.69
CA ARG A 166 11.08 17.02 2.64
C ARG A 166 9.92 17.52 3.49
N THR A 167 8.75 16.91 3.34
CA THR A 167 7.52 17.30 4.04
C THR A 167 7.57 17.02 5.55
N LEU A 168 8.07 15.85 5.96
CA LEU A 168 8.14 15.43 7.37
C LEU A 168 9.25 16.12 8.18
N ARG A 169 10.20 16.79 7.51
CA ARG A 169 11.22 17.64 8.16
C ARG A 169 10.68 19.02 8.51
N ALA A 170 9.82 19.59 7.67
CA ALA A 170 9.19 20.89 7.90
C ALA A 170 8.18 20.87 9.08
N GLY A 171 7.72 19.68 9.51
CA GLY A 171 6.78 19.52 10.61
C GLY A 171 7.39 19.43 12.02
N LEU A 172 8.72 19.33 12.17
CA LEU A 172 9.34 19.31 13.50
C LEU A 172 9.37 20.71 14.12
N PRO A 173 9.01 20.89 15.40
CA PRO A 173 9.40 22.09 16.12
C PRO A 173 10.93 22.18 16.18
N PRO A 174 11.52 23.40 16.19
CA PRO A 174 12.94 23.54 16.44
C PRO A 174 13.26 22.84 17.76
N VAL A 175 14.29 22.01 17.74
CA VAL A 175 14.84 21.41 18.96
C VAL A 175 15.42 22.57 19.75
N GLY A 176 14.69 23.01 20.77
CA GLY A 176 15.19 23.90 21.82
C GLY A 176 15.92 23.10 22.88
#